data_AF-A0A7Y7CLV0-F1
#
_entry.id   AF-A0A7Y7CLV0-F1
#
_cell.length_a   1.000
_cell.length_b   1.000
_cell.length_c   1.000
_cell.angle_alpha   90.00
_cell.angle_beta   90.00
_cell.angle_gamma   90.00
#
_symmetry.space_group_name_H-M   'P 1'
#
loop_
_entity.id
_entity.type
_entity.pdbx_description
1 polymer ?
#
loop_
_entity_poly.entity_id
_entity_poly.type
_entity_poly.pdbx_seq_one_letter_code
_entity_poly.pdbx_strand_id
1 'polypeptide(L)'
;MTALFWLIDAALGIFVFFIIAQVIMSWLTAFGIINTYQPFVRSVMHFLYAITEPVNRPVRQVLPNLGGIDISPLVILLLVQAIRIFLRTSIAPMFDVYGY
;
A
#
# COMPACT_ATOMS: atom_id res chain seq x y z
N MET A 1 -1.11 18.61 18.52
CA MET A 1 -0.46 17.47 17.82
C MET A 1 -1.43 16.66 16.95
N THR A 2 -2.73 16.68 17.25
CA THR A 2 -3.77 15.91 16.53
C THR A 2 -3.79 16.06 15.02
N ALA A 3 -3.69 17.29 14.48
CA ALA A 3 -3.69 17.51 13.03
C ALA A 3 -2.52 16.79 12.32
N LEU A 4 -1.35 16.73 12.95
CA LEU A 4 -0.18 16.04 12.39
C LEU A 4 -0.40 14.51 12.34
N PHE A 5 -0.88 13.92 13.43
CA PHE A 5 -1.19 12.48 13.47
C PHE A 5 -2.29 12.11 12.48
N TRP A 6 -3.30 12.97 12.35
CA TRP A 6 -4.34 12.80 11.35
C TRP A 6 -3.76 12.85 9.93
N LEU A 7 -2.89 13.83 9.63
CA LEU A 7 -2.26 13.96 8.32
C LEU A 7 -1.40 12.73 7.97
N ILE A 8 -0.61 12.23 8.92
CA ILE A 8 0.21 11.03 8.74
C ILE A 8 -0.68 9.81 8.48
N ASP A 9 -1.72 9.61 9.30
CA ASP A 9 -2.61 8.47 9.12
C ASP A 9 -3.39 8.55 7.79
N ALA A 10 -3.81 9.76 7.39
CA ALA A 10 -4.45 9.98 6.10
C ALA A 10 -3.51 9.64 4.93
N ALA A 11 -2.24 10.06 5.00
CA ALA A 11 -1.23 9.73 4.00
C ALA A 11 -1.00 8.20 3.91
N LEU A 12 -0.89 7.52 5.06
CA LEU A 12 -0.79 6.05 5.09
C LEU A 12 -2.06 5.38 4.54
N GLY A 13 -3.25 5.93 4.81
CA GLY A 13 -4.51 5.47 4.25
C GLY A 13 -4.59 5.59 2.73
N ILE A 14 -4.13 6.71 2.17
CA ILE A 14 -4.02 6.91 0.72
C ILE A 14 -3.03 5.91 0.12
N PHE A 15 -1.91 5.65 0.78
CA PHE A 15 -0.96 4.65 0.32
C PHE A 15 -1.54 3.22 0.32
N VAL A 16 -2.30 2.86 1.36
CA VAL A 16 -3.07 1.59 1.41
C VAL A 16 -4.05 1.50 0.24
N PHE A 17 -4.75 2.59 -0.09
CA PHE A 17 -5.64 2.62 -1.25
C PHE A 17 -4.88 2.30 -2.56
N PHE A 18 -3.70 2.87 -2.78
CA PHE A 18 -2.89 2.56 -3.97
C PHE A 18 -2.42 1.11 -4.01
N ILE A 19 -2.05 0.51 -2.88
CA ILE A 19 -1.70 -0.92 -2.80
C ILE A 19 -2.92 -1.78 -3.16
N ILE A 20 -4.09 -1.48 -2.62
CA ILE A 20 -5.33 -2.22 -2.92
C ILE A 20 -5.65 -2.08 -4.42
N ALA A 21 -5.57 -0.88 -4.97
CA ALA A 21 -5.78 -0.64 -6.39
C ALA A 21 -4.79 -1.45 -7.26
N GLN A 22 -3.52 -1.53 -6.86
CA GLN A 22 -2.51 -2.35 -7.53
C GLN A 22 -2.87 -3.85 -7.51
N VAL A 23 -3.30 -4.38 -6.36
CA VAL A 23 -3.72 -5.78 -6.22
C VAL A 23 -4.94 -6.07 -7.10
N ILE A 24 -5.94 -5.18 -7.09
CA ILE A 24 -7.13 -5.31 -7.94
C ILE A 24 -6.71 -5.30 -9.42
N MET A 25 -5.88 -4.36 -9.87
CA MET A 25 -5.38 -4.32 -11.25
C MET A 25 -4.61 -5.59 -11.61
N SER A 26 -3.80 -6.13 -10.68
CA SER A 26 -3.10 -7.40 -10.87
C SER A 26 -4.06 -8.57 -11.09
N TRP A 27 -5.17 -8.66 -10.33
CA TRP A 27 -6.16 -9.70 -10.53
C TRP A 27 -6.99 -9.50 -11.80
N LEU A 28 -7.41 -8.27 -12.09
CA LEU A 28 -8.16 -7.97 -13.31
C LEU A 28 -7.36 -8.33 -14.56
N THR A 29 -6.05 -8.10 -14.56
CA THR A 29 -5.16 -8.49 -15.66
C THR A 29 -4.88 -9.99 -15.68
N ALA A 30 -4.60 -10.61 -14.53
CA ALA A 30 -4.32 -12.04 -14.42
C ALA A 30 -5.52 -12.92 -14.85
N PHE A 31 -6.75 -12.50 -14.55
CA PHE A 31 -7.97 -13.20 -14.95
C PHE A 31 -8.48 -12.79 -16.35
N GLY A 32 -7.74 -11.96 -17.09
CA GLY A 32 -8.13 -11.53 -18.43
C GLY A 32 -9.38 -10.65 -18.46
N ILE A 33 -9.77 -10.06 -17.33
CA ILE A 33 -10.94 -9.17 -17.23
C ILE A 33 -10.67 -7.84 -17.93
N ILE A 34 -9.43 -7.35 -17.90
CA ILE A 34 -9.01 -6.12 -18.59
C ILE A 34 -7.81 -6.35 -19.50
N ASN A 35 -7.79 -5.61 -20.61
CA ASN A 35 -6.75 -5.73 -21.64
C ASN A 35 -5.61 -4.71 -21.40
N THR A 36 -4.39 -5.20 -21.16
CA THR A 36 -3.17 -4.39 -20.93
C THR A 36 -2.63 -3.72 -22.20
N TYR A 37 -3.14 -4.07 -23.38
CA TYR A 37 -2.86 -3.34 -24.62
C TYR A 37 -3.60 -2.00 -24.72
N GLN A 38 -4.67 -1.79 -23.93
CA GLN A 38 -5.36 -0.51 -23.87
C GLN A 38 -4.45 0.55 -23.20
N PRO A 39 -4.17 1.71 -23.83
CA PRO A 39 -3.28 2.72 -23.28
C PRO A 39 -3.71 3.21 -21.88
N PHE A 40 -5.01 3.36 -21.65
CA PHE A 40 -5.55 3.74 -20.35
C PHE A 40 -5.16 2.76 -19.22
N VAL A 41 -5.39 1.46 -19.44
CA VAL A 41 -5.07 0.40 -18.46
C VAL A 41 -3.57 0.42 -18.15
N ARG A 42 -2.74 0.52 -19.18
CA ARG A 42 -1.28 0.59 -19.05
C ARG A 42 -0.83 1.80 -18.25
N SER A 43 -1.39 2.98 -18.51
CA SER A 43 -1.09 4.20 -17.77
C SER A 43 -1.45 4.09 -16.29
N VAL A 44 -2.63 3.54 -15.98
CA VAL A 44 -3.06 3.30 -14.59
C VAL A 44 -2.11 2.33 -13.89
N MET A 45 -1.76 1.22 -14.54
CA MET A 45 -0.81 0.24 -13.96
C MET A 45 0.57 0.85 -13.73
N HIS A 46 1.11 1.63 -14.68
CA HIS A 46 2.39 2.31 -14.50
C HIS A 46 2.35 3.33 -13.38
N PHE A 47 1.26 4.09 -13.25
CA PHE A 47 1.08 5.04 -12.17
C PHE A 47 1.07 4.35 -10.80
N LEU A 48 0.27 3.29 -10.66
CA LEU A 48 0.20 2.50 -9.42
C LEU A 48 1.56 1.90 -9.07
N TYR A 49 2.23 1.29 -10.06
CA TYR A 49 3.56 0.72 -9.88
C TYR A 49 4.59 1.79 -9.48
N ALA A 50 4.59 2.96 -10.12
CA ALA A 50 5.53 4.03 -9.78
C ALA A 50 5.38 4.53 -8.33
N ILE A 51 4.16 4.55 -7.80
CA ILE A 51 3.89 4.94 -6.41
C ILE A 51 4.31 3.85 -5.43
N THR A 52 4.00 2.59 -5.72
CA THR A 52 4.18 1.51 -4.74
C THR A 52 5.55 0.84 -4.83
N GLU A 53 6.25 0.91 -5.97
CA GLU A 53 7.52 0.21 -6.20
C GLU A 53 8.64 0.60 -5.23
N PRO A 54 8.82 1.87 -4.82
CA PRO A 54 9.85 2.22 -3.83
C PRO A 54 9.73 1.43 -2.52
N VAL A 55 8.51 1.04 -2.14
CA VAL A 55 8.23 0.26 -0.93
C VAL A 55 8.16 -1.24 -1.24
N ASN A 56 7.57 -1.63 -2.37
CA ASN A 56 7.47 -3.02 -2.82
C ASN A 56 8.83 -3.65 -3.10
N ARG A 57 9.75 -2.92 -3.76
CA ARG A 57 11.04 -3.47 -4.20
C ARG A 57 11.90 -4.02 -3.06
N PRO A 58 12.13 -3.29 -1.94
CA PRO A 58 12.87 -3.84 -0.81
C PRO A 58 12.22 -5.10 -0.22
N VAL A 59 10.90 -5.11 -0.08
CA VAL A 59 10.18 -6.26 0.47
C VAL A 59 10.28 -7.47 -0.45
N ARG A 60 10.13 -7.26 -1.76
CA ARG A 60 10.28 -8.29 -2.80
C ARG A 60 11.65 -8.95 -2.79
N GLN A 61 12.71 -8.21 -2.45
CA GLN A 61 14.08 -8.73 -2.37
C GLN A 61 14.31 -9.64 -1.16
N VAL A 62 13.51 -9.50 -0.11
CA VAL A 62 13.61 -10.31 1.11
C VAL A 62 12.73 -11.56 1.02
N LEU A 63 11.63 -11.50 0.27
CA LEU A 63 10.69 -12.61 0.14
C LEU A 63 11.27 -13.74 -0.73
N PRO A 64 10.99 -15.02 -0.37
CA PRO A 64 11.30 -16.14 -1.25
C PRO A 64 10.51 -16.04 -2.56
N ASN A 65 11.07 -16.57 -3.65
CA ASN A 65 10.38 -16.58 -4.93
C ASN A 65 9.16 -17.54 -4.88
N LEU A 66 7.95 -16.98 -4.81
CA LEU A 66 6.69 -17.74 -4.69
C LEU A 66 6.03 -18.10 -6.02
N GLY A 67 6.81 -18.31 -7.08
CA GLY A 67 6.27 -18.82 -8.35
C GLY A 67 5.57 -17.75 -9.20
N GLY A 68 6.22 -16.60 -9.38
CA GLY A 68 5.78 -15.57 -10.34
C GLY A 68 4.63 -14.66 -9.86
N ILE A 69 3.98 -14.97 -8.74
CA ILE A 69 3.01 -14.10 -8.09
C ILE A 69 3.73 -13.19 -7.10
N ASP A 70 3.61 -11.87 -7.32
CA ASP A 70 4.16 -10.88 -6.39
C ASP A 70 3.25 -10.71 -5.17
N ILE A 71 3.65 -11.32 -4.05
CA ILE A 71 2.95 -11.19 -2.76
C ILE A 71 3.41 -9.96 -1.95
N SER A 72 4.41 -9.21 -2.42
CA SER A 72 4.97 -8.04 -1.72
C SER A 72 3.90 -7.00 -1.36
N PRO A 73 2.92 -6.68 -2.24
CA PRO A 73 1.84 -5.75 -1.91
C PRO A 73 1.03 -6.17 -0.67
N LEU A 74 0.79 -7.47 -0.49
CA LEU A 74 0.06 -7.98 0.68
C LEU A 74 0.88 -7.83 1.96
N VAL A 75 2.18 -8.15 1.90
CA VAL A 75 3.09 -7.96 3.03
C VAL A 75 3.15 -6.50 3.44
N ILE A 76 3.22 -5.59 2.46
CA ILE A 76 3.27 -4.15 2.74
C ILE A 76 1.95 -3.63 3.26
N LEU A 77 0.82 -4.13 2.77
CA LEU A 77 -0.49 -3.83 3.35
C LEU A 77 -0.50 -4.12 4.85
N LEU A 78 -0.02 -5.30 5.25
CA LEU A 78 0.07 -5.69 6.66
C LEU A 78 1.02 -4.80 7.46
N LEU A 79 2.20 -4.49 6.90
CA LEU A 79 3.18 -3.62 7.56
C LEU A 79 2.64 -2.20 7.75
N VAL A 80 2.00 -1.61 6.74
CA VAL A 80 1.42 -0.27 6.84
C VAL A 80 0.29 -0.24 7.85
N GLN A 81 -0.57 -1.27 7.88
CA GLN A 81 -1.64 -1.37 8.88
C GLN A 81 -1.06 -1.52 10.30
N ALA A 82 -0.01 -2.31 10.48
CA ALA A 82 0.70 -2.43 11.76
C ALA A 82 1.27 -1.08 12.20
N ILE A 83 1.89 -0.32 11.29
CA ILE A 83 2.40 1.03 11.56
C ILE A 83 1.27 1.98 11.97
N ARG A 84 0.12 1.96 11.28
CA ARG A 84 -1.04 2.79 11.64
C ARG A 84 -1.58 2.45 13.03
N ILE A 85 -1.69 1.16 13.34
CA ILE A 85 -2.12 0.70 14.67
C ILE A 85 -1.12 1.17 15.74
N PHE A 86 0.18 0.99 15.50
CA PHE A 86 1.24 1.42 16.42
C PHE A 86 1.22 2.94 16.63
N LEU A 87 1.09 3.72 15.55
CA LEU A 87 0.98 5.18 15.62
C LEU A 87 -0.23 5.61 16.46
N ARG A 88 -1.39 4.98 16.28
CA ARG A 88 -2.64 5.34 16.99
C ARG A 88 -2.64 4.89 18.44
N THR A 89 -2.12 3.71 18.75
CA THR A 89 -2.24 3.10 20.08
C THR A 89 -1.06 3.39 20.99
N SER A 90 0.15 3.50 20.43
CA SER A 90 1.38 3.64 21.20
C SER A 90 1.94 5.06 21.13
N ILE A 91 2.03 5.65 19.94
CA ILE A 91 2.69 6.96 19.76
C ILE A 91 1.76 8.12 20.08
N ALA A 92 0.58 8.17 19.45
CA ALA A 92 -0.35 9.30 19.59
C ALA A 92 -0.74 9.62 21.05
N PRO A 93 -1.01 8.64 21.94
CA PRO A 93 -1.30 8.93 23.35
C PRO A 93 -0.14 9.57 24.10
N MET A 94 1.13 9.30 23.73
CA MET A 94 2.30 9.95 24.35
C MET A 94 2.33 11.47 24.13
N PHE A 95 1.61 11.96 23.13
CA PHE A 95 1.50 13.39 22.79
C PHE A 95 0.11 13.97 23.10
N ASP A 96 -0.68 13.27 23.93
CA ASP A 96 -2.04 13.64 24.32
C ASP A 96 -2.94 14.00 23.11
N VAL A 97 -2.81 13.21 22.05
CA VAL A 97 -3.49 13.47 20.77
C VAL A 97 -4.99 13.21 20.83
N TYR A 98 -5.40 12.27 21.67
CA TYR A 98 -6.78 11.78 21.76
C TYR A 98 -7.51 12.24 23.02
N GLY A 99 -6.85 12.94 23.95
CA GLY A 99 -7.48 13.53 25.12
C GLY A 99 -8.20 12.51 26.01
N TYR A 100 -7.46 11.90 26.93
CA TYR A 100 -8.01 11.42 28.20
C TYR A 100 -7.28 12.12 29.34
#